data_AF-A0A8H7YWJ8-F1
#
_entry.id   AF-A0A8H7YWJ8-F1
#
_cell.length_a   1.000
_cell.length_b   1.000
_cell.length_c   1.000
_cell.angle_alpha   90.00
_cell.angle_beta   90.00
_cell.angle_gamma   90.00
#
_symmetry.space_group_name_H-M   'P 1'
#
loop_
_entity.id
_entity.type
_entity.pdbx_description
1 polymer ?
#
loop_
_entity_poly.entity_id
_entity_poly.type
_entity_poly.pdbx_seq_one_letter_code
_entity_poly.pdbx_strand_id
1 'polypeptide(L)'
;MPDDSCNNHGARGVMAECSSEEFPRFDIVLPAPPESTSLIISSPRLLLRALRDSDAEGLFAIRSREDTVRTLWPFIPDADVSATRQWMARKTFTAPPGAVGLRYQFVILLADDPTGRIIGTVGINELVPVPTLGYLIHPDEWGKGYATEATSSMIKAWWSLPRRGKWGKRDKLYAICNEENLGSFKVLLKCGFHVAGEQTMEDGAVLRNFELERPDWSL
;
A
#
# COMPACT_ATOMS: atom_id res chain seq x y z
N MET A 1 37.11 -11.89 8.43
CA MET A 1 36.46 -10.56 8.35
C MET A 1 35.28 -10.75 7.41
N PRO A 2 34.03 -10.76 7.90
CA PRO A 2 32.89 -11.10 7.06
C PRO A 2 32.52 -9.93 6.16
N ASP A 3 32.06 -10.31 4.98
CA ASP A 3 31.80 -9.52 3.79
C ASP A 3 30.34 -9.05 3.82
N ASP A 4 30.13 -7.75 4.05
CA ASP A 4 28.81 -7.09 4.04
C ASP A 4 28.39 -6.82 2.59
N SER A 5 27.75 -7.79 1.95
CA SER A 5 27.00 -7.56 0.70
C SER A 5 25.50 -7.52 0.98
N CYS A 6 25.07 -6.36 1.51
CA CYS A 6 23.68 -5.92 1.54
C CYS A 6 23.18 -5.78 0.09
N ASN A 7 22.53 -6.82 -0.43
CA ASN A 7 21.95 -6.79 -1.77
C ASN A 7 20.64 -5.99 -1.76
N ASN A 8 20.79 -4.67 -1.77
CA ASN A 8 19.71 -3.69 -1.78
C ASN A 8 19.32 -3.35 -3.23
N HIS A 9 18.66 -4.30 -3.91
CA HIS A 9 18.00 -4.01 -5.19
C HIS A 9 16.52 -3.73 -4.92
N GLY A 10 16.28 -2.59 -4.28
CA GLY A 10 14.99 -1.94 -4.32
C GLY A 10 14.67 -1.54 -5.76
N ALA A 11 13.39 -1.55 -6.11
CA ALA A 11 12.85 -0.89 -7.31
C ALA A 11 13.05 0.63 -7.20
N ARG A 12 14.30 1.09 -7.15
CA ARG A 12 14.74 2.45 -7.45
C ARG A 12 14.89 2.55 -8.96
N GLY A 13 13.79 2.38 -9.67
CA GLY A 13 13.60 2.87 -11.03
C GLY A 13 12.50 3.93 -10.94
N VAL A 14 12.75 5.05 -10.26
CA VAL A 14 13.05 6.29 -10.98
C VAL A 14 11.92 6.60 -11.99
N MET A 15 10.83 7.13 -11.48
CA MET A 15 10.01 8.15 -12.17
C MET A 15 10.78 9.49 -12.20
N ALA A 16 12.07 9.47 -12.56
CA ALA A 16 12.74 10.64 -13.13
C ALA A 16 12.62 10.42 -14.62
N GLU A 17 11.61 10.99 -15.27
CA GLU A 17 11.66 12.40 -15.66
C GLU A 17 10.34 13.10 -15.34
N CYS A 18 10.17 13.55 -14.10
CA CYS A 18 9.36 14.73 -13.83
C CYS A 18 10.36 15.85 -13.55
N SER A 19 10.37 16.87 -14.41
CA SER A 19 11.25 18.04 -14.35
C SER A 19 11.32 18.62 -12.94
N SER A 20 12.43 19.33 -12.67
CA SER A 20 12.83 20.07 -11.45
C SER A 20 11.80 21.06 -10.86
N GLU A 21 10.55 20.65 -10.70
CA GLU A 21 9.56 21.31 -9.87
C GLU A 21 9.76 20.76 -8.46
N GLU A 22 9.92 21.64 -7.48
CA GLU A 22 9.90 21.28 -6.06
C GLU A 22 8.72 20.33 -5.82
N PHE A 23 9.01 19.07 -5.46
CA PHE A 23 7.96 18.13 -5.11
C PHE A 23 7.04 18.82 -4.09
N PRO A 24 5.73 18.96 -4.37
CA PRO A 24 4.85 19.67 -3.48
C PRO A 24 5.00 19.05 -2.08
N ARG A 25 5.24 19.88 -1.07
CA ARG A 25 5.20 19.43 0.32
C ARG A 25 3.78 18.96 0.60
N PHE A 26 3.56 17.66 0.48
CA PHE A 26 2.34 17.03 0.96
C PHE A 26 2.39 17.05 2.49
N ASP A 27 2.00 18.15 3.10
CA ASP A 27 1.86 18.28 4.56
C ASP A 27 0.52 17.61 4.98
N ILE A 28 0.42 16.31 4.70
CA ILE A 28 -0.67 15.46 5.15
C ILE A 28 -0.49 15.29 6.65
N VAL A 29 -1.51 15.67 7.41
CA VAL A 29 -1.50 15.41 8.85
C VAL A 29 -1.86 13.96 9.04
N LEU A 30 -0.83 13.13 9.08
CA LEU A 30 -0.98 11.78 9.55
C LEU A 30 -1.32 11.82 11.04
N PRO A 31 -2.27 11.01 11.51
CA PRO A 31 -2.41 10.81 12.95
C PRO A 31 -1.06 10.32 13.49
N ALA A 32 -0.66 10.83 14.65
CA ALA A 32 0.55 10.42 15.37
C ALA A 32 0.64 8.88 15.46
N PRO A 33 1.84 8.29 15.64
CA PRO A 33 2.00 6.86 15.49
C PRO A 33 1.05 6.14 16.45
N PRO A 34 0.41 5.06 15.98
CA PRO A 34 -0.59 4.34 16.75
C PRO A 34 0.11 3.46 17.79
N GLU A 35 1.00 4.01 18.61
CA GLU A 35 1.42 3.31 19.83
C GLU A 35 0.25 3.27 20.84
N SER A 36 -0.86 3.98 20.58
CA SER A 36 -2.10 3.88 21.36
C SER A 36 -3.43 3.81 20.59
N THR A 37 -3.50 3.83 19.25
CA THR A 37 -4.80 4.11 18.59
C THR A 37 -5.60 2.88 18.17
N SER A 38 -6.82 2.84 18.73
CA SER A 38 -8.00 2.06 18.37
C SER A 38 -8.55 2.34 16.96
N LEU A 39 -7.71 2.76 16.01
CA LEU A 39 -8.17 3.09 14.67
C LEU A 39 -8.55 1.79 13.93
N ILE A 40 -9.85 1.52 13.95
CA ILE A 40 -10.50 0.45 13.21
C ILE A 40 -11.35 1.10 12.14
N ILE A 41 -11.12 0.75 10.88
CA ILE A 41 -11.99 1.12 9.77
C ILE A 41 -12.90 -0.08 9.53
N SER A 42 -14.19 0.11 9.79
CA SER A 42 -15.20 -0.91 9.54
C SER A 42 -15.89 -0.69 8.20
N SER A 43 -16.15 -1.77 7.50
CA SER A 43 -17.01 -1.82 6.32
C SER A 43 -18.06 -2.93 6.51
N PRO A 44 -19.02 -3.13 5.59
CA PRO A 44 -20.07 -4.14 5.77
C PRO A 44 -19.57 -5.55 6.10
N ARG A 45 -18.41 -5.96 5.57
CA ARG A 45 -17.86 -7.32 5.77
C ARG A 45 -16.47 -7.33 6.40
N LEU A 46 -15.76 -6.20 6.47
CA LEU A 46 -14.36 -6.15 6.85
C LEU A 46 -14.11 -5.26 8.05
N LEU A 47 -13.08 -5.63 8.81
CA LEU A 47 -12.44 -4.78 9.80
C LEU A 47 -10.99 -4.55 9.38
N LEU A 48 -10.59 -3.28 9.24
CA LEU A 48 -9.22 -2.88 8.98
C LEU A 48 -8.64 -2.32 10.27
N ARG A 49 -7.62 -2.97 10.83
CA ARG A 49 -6.92 -2.48 12.03
C ARG A 49 -5.44 -2.29 11.76
N ALA A 50 -4.82 -1.39 12.51
CA ALA A 50 -3.39 -1.12 12.36
C ALA A 50 -2.54 -2.40 12.45
N LEU A 51 -1.54 -2.48 11.56
CA LEU A 51 -0.56 -3.55 11.52
C LEU A 51 0.36 -3.51 12.75
N ARG A 52 0.42 -4.63 13.48
CA ARG A 52 1.31 -4.84 14.65
C ARG A 52 2.32 -5.95 14.37
N ASP A 53 3.39 -5.99 15.16
CA ASP A 53 4.46 -6.98 14.98
C ASP A 53 3.96 -8.44 15.07
N SER A 54 3.03 -8.71 15.99
CA SER A 54 2.42 -10.04 16.15
C SER A 54 1.48 -10.48 15.03
N ASP A 55 1.33 -9.68 13.98
CA ASP A 55 0.62 -10.09 12.76
C ASP A 55 1.54 -10.82 11.76
N ALA A 56 2.85 -10.85 12.03
CA ALA A 56 3.85 -11.41 11.12
C ALA A 56 3.53 -12.86 10.74
N GLU A 57 3.10 -13.70 11.68
CA GLU A 57 2.74 -15.10 11.43
C GLU A 57 1.52 -15.22 10.50
N GLY A 58 0.49 -14.42 10.72
CA GLY A 58 -0.71 -14.41 9.87
C GLY A 58 -0.44 -13.87 8.47
N LEU A 59 0.46 -12.90 8.35
CA LEU A 59 0.89 -12.37 7.06
C LEU A 59 1.85 -13.29 6.32
N PHE A 60 2.70 -14.01 7.05
CA PHE A 60 3.57 -15.03 6.47
C PHE A 60 2.76 -16.13 5.80
N ALA A 61 1.62 -16.54 6.37
CA ALA A 61 0.69 -17.50 5.75
C ALA A 61 0.15 -17.04 4.38
N ILE A 62 0.18 -15.73 4.09
CA ILE A 62 -0.19 -15.18 2.79
C ILE A 62 1.06 -15.05 1.90
N ARG A 63 2.12 -14.41 2.42
CA ARG A 63 3.32 -13.99 1.67
C ARG A 63 4.29 -15.12 1.33
N SER A 64 4.18 -16.27 1.99
CA SER A 64 4.96 -17.48 1.67
C SER A 64 4.38 -18.31 0.53
N ARG A 65 3.17 -17.99 0.04
CA ARG A 65 2.52 -18.77 -1.00
C ARG A 65 2.93 -18.32 -2.41
N GLU A 66 3.10 -19.29 -3.30
CA GLU A 66 3.47 -19.07 -4.70
C GLU A 66 2.40 -18.31 -5.50
N ASP A 67 1.13 -18.62 -5.26
CA ASP A 67 0.01 -17.94 -5.94
C ASP A 67 -0.06 -16.47 -5.53
N THR A 68 0.11 -16.15 -4.24
CA THR A 68 0.22 -14.77 -3.76
C THR A 68 1.33 -14.02 -4.48
N VAL A 69 2.54 -14.58 -4.53
CA VAL A 69 3.70 -13.81 -5.02
C VAL A 69 3.59 -13.44 -6.48
N ARG A 70 2.85 -14.20 -7.30
CA ARG A 70 2.54 -13.85 -8.71
C ARG A 70 1.78 -12.52 -8.85
N THR A 71 1.22 -12.00 -7.77
CA THR A 71 0.54 -10.69 -7.73
C THR A 71 1.39 -9.59 -7.11
N LEU A 72 2.57 -9.93 -6.59
CA LEU A 72 3.48 -9.04 -5.87
C LEU A 72 4.73 -8.74 -6.70
N TRP A 73 5.42 -7.66 -6.32
CA TRP A 73 6.78 -7.39 -6.77
C TRP A 73 7.69 -7.14 -5.56
N PRO A 74 8.87 -7.78 -5.48
CA PRO A 74 9.36 -8.84 -6.37
C PRO A 74 8.57 -10.16 -6.21
N PHE A 75 8.61 -11.02 -7.24
CA PHE A 75 7.94 -12.34 -7.29
C PHE A 75 8.62 -13.40 -6.40
N ILE A 76 8.94 -13.06 -5.15
CA ILE A 76 9.70 -13.93 -4.24
C ILE A 76 8.87 -14.18 -2.99
N PRO A 77 8.49 -15.45 -2.70
CA PRO A 77 7.87 -15.81 -1.44
C PRO A 77 8.76 -15.48 -0.26
N ASP A 78 8.16 -15.00 0.83
CA ASP A 78 8.89 -14.87 2.08
C ASP A 78 9.35 -16.27 2.53
N ALA A 79 10.64 -16.43 2.83
CA ALA A 79 11.22 -17.72 3.21
C ALA A 79 10.82 -18.14 4.64
N ASP A 80 10.62 -17.17 5.52
CA ASP A 80 10.21 -17.36 6.91
C ASP A 80 9.49 -16.12 7.45
N VAL A 81 9.01 -16.20 8.69
CA VAL A 81 8.34 -15.08 9.37
C VAL A 81 9.28 -13.87 9.55
N SER A 82 10.60 -14.08 9.61
CA SER A 82 11.57 -12.98 9.70
C SER A 82 11.59 -12.14 8.42
N ALA A 83 11.52 -12.78 7.25
CA ALA A 83 11.38 -12.08 5.97
C ALA A 83 10.08 -11.24 5.93
N THR A 84 8.97 -11.77 6.46
CA THR A 84 7.72 -11.00 6.61
C THR A 84 7.89 -9.81 7.55
N ARG A 85 8.55 -9.99 8.70
CA ARG A 85 8.85 -8.87 9.63
C ARG A 85 9.70 -7.79 8.97
N GLN A 86 10.69 -8.15 8.15
CA GLN A 86 11.49 -7.20 7.38
C GLN A 86 10.64 -6.43 6.37
N TRP A 87 9.71 -7.10 5.67
CA TRP A 87 8.74 -6.44 4.81
C TRP A 87 7.84 -5.47 5.58
N MET A 88 7.35 -5.86 6.77
CA MET A 88 6.55 -5.00 7.65
C MET A 88 7.34 -3.78 8.11
N ALA A 89 8.62 -3.93 8.46
CA ALA A 89 9.48 -2.83 8.88
C ALA A 89 9.61 -1.74 7.79
N ARG A 90 9.70 -2.15 6.52
CA ARG A 90 9.73 -1.23 5.35
C ARG A 90 8.44 -0.42 5.17
N LYS A 91 7.36 -0.76 5.87
CA LYS A 91 6.10 0.00 5.87
C LYS A 91 6.07 1.17 6.86
N THR A 92 7.16 1.36 7.59
CA THR A 92 7.36 2.53 8.43
C THR A 92 7.96 3.63 7.58
N PHE A 93 7.33 4.80 7.56
CA PHE A 93 7.82 5.92 6.79
C PHE A 93 9.16 6.42 7.35
N THR A 94 10.11 6.67 6.46
CA THR A 94 11.42 7.24 6.78
C THR A 94 11.53 8.70 6.33
N ALA A 95 10.54 9.18 5.58
CA ALA A 95 10.38 10.55 5.09
C ALA A 95 8.88 10.79 4.76
N PRO A 96 8.43 12.07 4.68
CA PRO A 96 9.17 13.29 5.01
C PRO A 96 9.28 13.51 6.54
N PRO A 97 10.06 14.52 7.01
CA PRO A 97 10.04 14.95 8.40
C PRO A 97 8.61 15.16 8.92
N GLY A 98 8.28 14.61 10.09
CA GLY A 98 6.92 14.60 10.65
C GLY A 98 6.11 13.34 10.35
N ALA A 99 6.48 12.57 9.32
CA ALA A 99 5.94 11.22 9.07
C ALA A 99 6.89 10.09 9.50
N VAL A 100 8.15 10.41 9.82
CA VAL A 100 9.16 9.42 10.23
C VAL A 100 8.67 8.61 11.43
N GLY A 101 8.75 7.27 11.32
CA GLY A 101 8.28 6.35 12.36
C GLY A 101 6.78 6.05 12.30
N LEU A 102 6.01 6.79 11.49
CA LEU A 102 4.59 6.52 11.29
C LEU A 102 4.39 5.35 10.31
N ARG A 103 3.24 4.69 10.44
CA ARG A 103 2.77 3.67 9.50
C ARG A 103 1.30 3.91 9.20
N TYR A 104 0.90 3.70 7.96
CA TYR A 104 -0.51 3.74 7.55
C TYR A 104 -0.86 2.46 6.82
N GLN A 105 -0.59 1.34 7.49
CA GLN A 105 -0.85 -0.03 7.04
C GLN A 105 -1.80 -0.73 7.99
N PHE A 106 -2.76 -1.42 7.41
CA PHE A 106 -3.81 -2.14 8.12
C PHE A 106 -3.80 -3.59 7.69
N VAL A 107 -4.05 -4.50 8.62
CA VAL A 107 -4.46 -5.85 8.28
C VAL A 107 -5.96 -5.89 8.04
N ILE A 108 -6.38 -6.78 7.15
CA ILE A 108 -7.77 -6.98 6.75
C ILE A 108 -8.26 -8.25 7.47
N LEU A 109 -9.38 -8.12 8.16
CA LEU A 109 -10.07 -9.20 8.86
C LEU A 109 -11.51 -9.27 8.34
N LEU A 110 -12.10 -10.47 8.36
CA LEU A 110 -13.56 -10.60 8.21
C LEU A 110 -14.23 -10.18 9.52
N ALA A 111 -15.29 -9.37 9.42
CA ALA A 111 -15.98 -8.82 10.59
C ALA A 111 -16.73 -9.89 11.40
N ASP A 112 -17.14 -10.98 10.75
CA ASP A 112 -17.90 -12.09 11.32
C ASP A 112 -17.04 -13.32 11.68
N ASP A 113 -15.73 -13.26 11.44
CA ASP A 113 -14.81 -14.37 11.76
C ASP A 113 -14.28 -14.25 13.19
N PRO A 114 -14.74 -15.10 14.13
CA PRO A 114 -14.30 -15.05 15.52
C PRO A 114 -12.84 -15.48 15.71
N THR A 115 -12.23 -16.13 14.72
CA THR A 115 -10.81 -16.52 14.78
C THR A 115 -9.88 -15.32 14.61
N GLY A 116 -10.39 -14.22 14.02
CA GLY A 116 -9.57 -13.05 13.71
C GLY A 116 -8.47 -13.35 12.69
N ARG A 117 -8.71 -14.28 11.76
CA ARG A 117 -7.76 -14.62 10.70
C ARG A 117 -7.50 -13.40 9.82
N ILE A 118 -6.23 -13.12 9.58
CA ILE A 118 -5.80 -12.09 8.64
C ILE A 118 -6.01 -12.60 7.22
N ILE A 119 -6.80 -11.88 6.44
CA ILE A 119 -7.07 -12.18 5.03
C ILE A 119 -6.33 -11.26 4.06
N GLY A 120 -5.54 -10.31 4.56
CA GLY A 120 -4.79 -9.39 3.71
C GLY A 120 -4.24 -8.17 4.43
N THR A 121 -3.70 -7.24 3.64
CA THR A 121 -3.28 -5.92 4.07
C THR A 121 -3.73 -4.86 3.10
N VAL A 122 -3.97 -3.64 3.58
CA VAL A 122 -4.19 -2.45 2.75
C VAL A 122 -3.58 -1.24 3.44
N GLY A 123 -3.04 -0.31 2.66
CA GLY A 123 -2.49 0.91 3.23
C GLY A 123 -1.76 1.78 2.24
N ILE A 124 -1.11 2.81 2.78
CA ILE A 124 -0.21 3.69 2.04
C ILE A 124 1.22 3.20 2.25
N ASN A 125 1.86 2.82 1.16
CA ASN A 125 3.20 2.24 1.14
C ASN A 125 4.29 3.32 1.20
N GLU A 126 4.02 4.48 0.59
CA GLU A 126 4.98 5.55 0.41
C GLU A 126 4.23 6.89 0.40
N LEU A 127 4.91 7.98 0.81
CA LEU A 127 4.42 9.36 0.73
C LEU A 127 5.21 10.22 -0.26
N VAL A 128 6.47 9.84 -0.52
CA VAL A 128 7.43 10.61 -1.30
C VAL A 128 8.04 9.66 -2.34
N PRO A 129 8.03 10.00 -3.65
CA PRO A 129 7.64 11.31 -4.20
C PRO A 129 6.12 11.55 -4.21
N VAL A 130 5.31 10.50 -4.14
CA VAL A 130 3.84 10.58 -4.15
C VAL A 130 3.21 9.56 -3.19
N PRO A 131 2.03 9.84 -2.63
CA PRO A 131 1.32 8.86 -1.82
C PRO A 131 0.86 7.68 -2.66
N THR A 132 1.34 6.48 -2.31
CA THR A 132 1.06 5.26 -3.09
C THR A 132 0.31 4.24 -2.25
N LEU A 133 -0.90 3.87 -2.68
CA LEU A 133 -1.71 2.82 -2.08
C LEU A 133 -1.25 1.44 -2.56
N GLY A 134 -1.26 0.47 -1.64
CA GLY A 134 -1.11 -0.93 -1.99
C GLY A 134 -1.96 -1.82 -1.10
N TYR A 135 -2.22 -3.03 -1.60
CA TYR A 135 -2.93 -4.06 -0.85
C TYR A 135 -2.45 -5.44 -1.27
N LEU A 136 -2.80 -6.41 -0.43
CA LEU A 136 -2.58 -7.83 -0.63
C LEU A 136 -3.78 -8.57 -0.05
N ILE A 137 -4.26 -9.61 -0.74
CA ILE A 137 -5.36 -10.45 -0.26
C ILE A 137 -4.92 -11.90 -0.33
N HIS A 138 -5.27 -12.68 0.68
CA HIS A 138 -5.06 -14.12 0.71
C HIS A 138 -5.73 -14.76 -0.53
N PRO A 139 -5.04 -15.65 -1.27
CA PRO A 139 -5.55 -16.25 -2.51
C PRO A 139 -6.93 -16.91 -2.39
N ASP A 140 -7.15 -17.68 -1.32
CA ASP A 140 -8.46 -18.29 -1.00
C ASP A 140 -9.62 -17.28 -0.84
N GLU A 141 -9.31 -15.98 -0.74
CA GLU A 141 -10.26 -14.88 -0.59
C GLU A 141 -10.42 -14.03 -1.86
N TRP A 142 -9.74 -14.40 -2.95
CA TRP A 142 -9.90 -13.76 -4.26
C TRP A 142 -11.29 -14.00 -4.86
N GLY A 143 -11.72 -13.10 -5.74
CA GLY A 143 -13.03 -13.18 -6.40
C GLY A 143 -14.23 -12.82 -5.53
N LYS A 144 -14.07 -12.67 -4.20
CA LYS A 144 -15.15 -12.36 -3.25
C LYS A 144 -15.43 -10.85 -3.06
N GLY A 145 -14.65 -10.01 -3.73
CA GLY A 145 -14.78 -8.54 -3.71
C GLY A 145 -14.13 -7.85 -2.50
N TYR A 146 -13.43 -8.59 -1.63
CA TYR A 146 -12.81 -8.00 -0.43
C TYR A 146 -11.70 -6.99 -0.74
N ALA A 147 -10.91 -7.21 -1.81
CA ALA A 147 -9.92 -6.23 -2.26
C ALA A 147 -10.56 -4.85 -2.55
N THR A 148 -11.66 -4.84 -3.31
CA THR A 148 -12.38 -3.60 -3.65
C THR A 148 -12.95 -2.92 -2.42
N GLU A 149 -13.53 -3.69 -1.49
CA GLU A 149 -14.11 -3.15 -0.26
C GLU A 149 -13.05 -2.55 0.67
N ALA A 150 -11.93 -3.26 0.86
CA ALA A 150 -10.81 -2.79 1.67
C ALA A 150 -10.18 -1.53 1.07
N THR A 151 -9.89 -1.55 -0.22
CA THR A 151 -9.31 -0.39 -0.93
C THR A 151 -10.23 0.81 -0.94
N SER A 152 -11.54 0.63 -1.17
CA SER A 152 -12.51 1.74 -1.09
C SER A 152 -12.56 2.36 0.31
N SER A 153 -12.54 1.52 1.35
CA SER A 153 -12.56 1.97 2.75
C SER A 153 -11.28 2.72 3.11
N MET A 154 -10.13 2.24 2.62
CA MET A 154 -8.83 2.90 2.78
C MET A 154 -8.80 4.28 2.11
N ILE A 155 -9.30 4.39 0.88
CA ILE A 155 -9.38 5.66 0.14
C ILE A 155 -10.23 6.68 0.91
N LYS A 156 -11.40 6.26 1.42
CA LYS A 156 -12.26 7.13 2.23
C LYS A 156 -11.55 7.63 3.48
N ALA A 157 -10.87 6.73 4.19
CA ALA A 157 -10.09 7.10 5.38
C ALA A 157 -8.95 8.07 5.04
N TRP A 158 -8.23 7.84 3.94
CA TRP A 158 -7.15 8.71 3.47
C TRP A 158 -7.64 10.13 3.12
N TRP A 159 -8.78 10.23 2.43
CA TRP A 159 -9.38 11.51 2.09
C TRP A 159 -10.02 12.24 3.27
N SER A 160 -10.33 11.53 4.36
CA SER A 160 -10.79 12.14 5.61
C SER A 160 -9.67 12.82 6.41
N LEU A 161 -8.40 12.51 6.12
CA LEU A 161 -7.28 13.09 6.85
C LEU A 161 -7.12 14.60 6.56
N PRO A 162 -6.82 15.43 7.58
CA PRO A 162 -6.61 16.84 7.37
C PRO A 162 -5.34 17.10 6.53
N ARG A 163 -5.40 18.22 5.80
CA ARG A 163 -4.36 18.71 4.90
C ARG A 163 -3.84 20.07 5.45
N ARG A 164 -2.54 20.24 5.71
CA ARG A 164 -1.90 21.53 6.09
C ARG A 164 -1.04 22.10 4.95
N GLY A 165 -0.74 23.41 4.98
CA GLY A 165 0.13 24.05 3.97
C GLY A 165 -0.57 24.52 2.69
N LYS A 166 0.22 25.08 1.76
CA LYS A 166 -0.26 25.49 0.43
C LYS A 166 -0.16 24.30 -0.51
N TRP A 167 -1.30 23.81 -0.97
CA TRP A 167 -1.39 22.69 -1.89
C TRP A 167 -1.24 23.16 -3.32
N GLY A 168 -0.64 22.31 -4.16
CA GLY A 168 -0.77 22.45 -5.61
C GLY A 168 -2.24 22.34 -6.04
N LYS A 169 -2.51 22.54 -7.32
CA LYS A 169 -3.87 22.51 -7.87
C LYS A 169 -4.58 21.15 -7.75
N ARG A 170 -3.89 20.06 -7.35
CA ARG A 170 -4.41 18.68 -7.35
C ARG A 170 -3.91 17.89 -6.13
N ASP A 171 -4.80 17.20 -5.42
CA ASP A 171 -4.50 16.20 -4.37
C ASP A 171 -4.84 14.80 -4.93
N LYS A 172 -3.82 13.97 -5.10
CA LYS A 172 -3.91 12.68 -5.80
C LYS A 172 -3.36 11.55 -4.96
N LEU A 173 -3.92 10.36 -5.17
CA LEU A 173 -3.43 9.10 -4.66
C LEU A 173 -3.02 8.22 -5.84
N TYR A 174 -1.93 7.49 -5.69
CA TYR A 174 -1.35 6.68 -6.76
C TYR A 174 -1.38 5.19 -6.41
N ALA A 175 -1.29 4.36 -7.44
CA ALA A 175 -1.04 2.93 -7.31
C ALA A 175 -0.23 2.44 -8.51
N ILE A 176 0.54 1.37 -8.32
CA ILE A 176 1.30 0.71 -9.39
C ILE A 176 0.82 -0.73 -9.45
N CYS A 177 0.56 -1.20 -10.66
CA CYS A 177 0.09 -2.57 -10.89
C CYS A 177 0.76 -3.14 -12.13
N ASN A 178 1.29 -4.37 -12.03
CA ASN A 178 1.64 -5.12 -13.23
C ASN A 178 0.36 -5.34 -14.07
N GLU A 179 0.41 -5.08 -15.38
CA GLU A 179 -0.77 -5.19 -16.24
C GLU A 179 -1.31 -6.61 -16.36
N GLU A 180 -0.47 -7.62 -16.15
CA GLU A 180 -0.87 -9.03 -16.10
C GLU A 180 -1.67 -9.37 -14.83
N ASN A 181 -1.57 -8.55 -13.78
CA ASN A 181 -2.38 -8.69 -12.57
C ASN A 181 -3.78 -8.10 -12.79
N LEU A 182 -4.57 -8.79 -13.62
CA LEU A 182 -5.93 -8.39 -14.01
C LEU A 182 -6.88 -8.24 -12.81
N GLY A 183 -6.64 -8.97 -11.72
CA GLY A 183 -7.41 -8.86 -10.48
C GLY A 183 -7.26 -7.48 -9.85
N SER A 184 -6.01 -7.07 -9.60
CA SER A 184 -5.71 -5.75 -9.03
C SER A 184 -6.07 -4.62 -9.99
N PHE A 185 -5.86 -4.81 -11.30
CA PHE A 185 -6.25 -3.84 -12.32
C PHE A 185 -7.76 -3.51 -12.24
N LYS A 186 -8.61 -4.54 -12.18
CA LYS A 186 -10.07 -4.38 -12.05
C LYS A 186 -10.45 -3.74 -10.71
N VAL A 187 -9.75 -4.05 -9.62
CA VAL A 187 -10.00 -3.44 -8.31
C VAL A 187 -9.71 -1.94 -8.36
N LEU A 188 -8.57 -1.52 -8.91
CA LEU A 188 -8.19 -0.11 -9.02
C LEU A 188 -9.23 0.68 -9.84
N LEU A 189 -9.64 0.16 -11.00
CA LEU A 189 -10.69 0.79 -11.81
C LEU A 189 -12.02 0.91 -11.05
N LYS A 190 -12.47 -0.15 -10.35
CA LYS A 190 -13.70 -0.11 -9.53
C LYS A 190 -13.62 0.89 -8.38
N CYS A 191 -12.42 1.18 -7.89
CA CYS A 191 -12.16 2.17 -6.85
C CYS A 191 -12.00 3.60 -7.40
N GLY A 192 -12.18 3.80 -8.71
CA GLY A 192 -12.17 5.11 -9.37
C GLY A 192 -10.81 5.56 -9.87
N PHE A 193 -9.76 4.75 -9.75
CA PHE A 193 -8.48 5.07 -10.36
C PHE A 193 -8.56 4.96 -11.89
N HIS A 194 -7.78 5.77 -12.59
CA HIS A 194 -7.52 5.61 -14.03
C HIS A 194 -6.02 5.46 -14.30
N VAL A 195 -5.69 4.85 -15.44
CA VAL A 195 -4.30 4.71 -15.88
C VAL A 195 -3.78 6.08 -16.31
N ALA A 196 -2.67 6.50 -15.73
CA ALA A 196 -1.98 7.76 -16.01
C ALA A 196 -0.64 7.57 -16.75
N GLY A 197 -0.12 6.35 -16.76
CA GLY A 197 1.13 6.04 -17.46
C GLY A 197 1.50 4.55 -17.38
N GLU A 198 2.62 4.22 -17.99
CA GLU A 198 3.20 2.87 -17.99
C GLU A 198 4.73 2.93 -17.89
N GLN A 199 5.33 1.83 -17.44
CA GLN A 199 6.76 1.60 -17.40
C GLN A 199 7.04 0.15 -17.78
N THR A 200 8.05 -0.07 -18.62
CA THR A 200 8.56 -1.42 -18.90
C THR A 200 9.80 -1.68 -18.06
N MET A 201 9.80 -2.77 -17.32
CA MET A 201 10.93 -3.23 -16.51
C MET A 201 11.98 -3.93 -17.39
N GLU A 202 13.19 -4.13 -16.87
CA GLU A 202 14.29 -4.80 -17.62
C GLU A 202 13.93 -6.23 -18.05
N ASP A 203 13.08 -6.92 -17.29
CA ASP A 203 12.59 -8.26 -17.59
C ASP A 203 11.38 -8.29 -18.54
N GLY A 204 10.98 -7.12 -19.07
CA GLY A 204 9.85 -6.96 -19.99
C GLY A 204 8.49 -6.82 -19.30
N ALA A 205 8.42 -6.91 -17.96
CA ALA A 205 7.15 -6.71 -17.25
C ALA A 205 6.67 -5.26 -17.41
N VAL A 206 5.39 -5.08 -17.76
CA VAL A 206 4.78 -3.75 -17.90
C VAL A 206 4.02 -3.39 -16.63
N LEU A 207 4.48 -2.33 -15.97
CA LEU A 207 3.83 -1.73 -14.81
C LEU A 207 2.98 -0.54 -15.25
N ARG A 208 1.75 -0.48 -14.76
CA ARG A 208 0.77 0.56 -15.04
C ARG A 208 0.67 1.46 -13.82
N ASN A 209 0.85 2.76 -14.06
CA ASN A 209 0.72 3.80 -13.05
C ASN A 209 -0.73 4.30 -13.06
N PHE A 210 -1.37 4.22 -11.90
CA PHE A 210 -2.74 4.66 -11.68
C PHE A 210 -2.75 5.92 -10.83
N GLU A 211 -3.72 6.81 -11.08
CA GLU A 211 -3.98 7.96 -10.24
C GLU A 211 -5.48 8.08 -9.91
N LEU A 212 -5.76 8.64 -8.75
CA LEU A 212 -7.10 8.97 -8.27
C LEU A 212 -7.06 10.38 -7.66
N GLU A 213 -7.89 11.27 -8.20
CA GLU A 213 -8.03 12.63 -7.69
C GLU A 213 -9.04 12.68 -6.53
N ARG A 214 -8.77 13.53 -5.54
CA ARG A 214 -9.68 13.74 -4.42
C ARG A 214 -11.01 14.35 -4.93
N PRO A 215 -12.18 13.76 -4.63
CA PRO A 215 -13.47 14.18 -5.20
C PRO A 215 -13.86 15.64 -4.95
N ASP A 216 -13.54 16.18 -3.77
CA ASP A 216 -13.97 17.53 -3.35
C ASP A 216 -12.92 18.61 -3.65
N TRP A 217 -11.94 18.33 -4.51
CA TRP A 217 -10.89 19.28 -4.91
C TRP A 217 -11.29 20.03 -6.20
N SER A 218 -12.50 20.58 -6.22
CA SER A 218 -12.88 21.57 -7.22
C SER A 218 -12.61 22.96 -6.61
N LEU A 219 -11.78 23.77 -7.28
CA LEU A 219 -11.51 25.16 -6.90
C LEU A 219 -12.79 26.00 -6.75
#